data_AF-A0A1G1YU85-F1
#
_entry.id   AF-A0A1G1YU85-F1
#
_cell.length_a   1.000
_cell.length_b   1.000
_cell.length_c   1.000
_cell.angle_alpha   90.00
_cell.angle_beta   90.00
_cell.angle_gamma   90.00
#
_symmetry.space_group_name_H-M   'P 1'
#
loop_
_entity.id
_entity.type
_entity.pdbx_description
1 polymer ?
#
loop_
_entity_poly.entity_id
_entity_poly.type
_entity_poly.pdbx_seq_one_letter_code
_entity_poly.pdbx_strand_id
1 'polypeptide(L)'
;MQEKFLPFVGVVTVLFFLSPVLVGAADTPQLNVKIGNTGASAIFKAVSCTGGYCTIGWIGDYIGAVYRYGVALAAALAMLMITIGGAVWLTAGGSPERVSTAKSFIISAVVGLVIALFSYNILYTVNPALTELKPLKIPEVENIRLAQAGDPSTDALVGKIACETSTRTISYDSVGLPQQTPDVLADDLSPLPTLEETNLAPSRLGALAVPSGCRDYNFDGYGVDSRILRAIASTESGCNPSARGEDGECGMMQMLPTTADRDCDYLLDHPQESIELAARYIQQNEAFHEGNISHILAGYNGGYGTTPRNGKRPPLAPSVDCPGFRAYECCINPGGLESNQGYVIRAMRYYQGAQDNQYQ
;
A
#
# COMPACT_ATOMS: atom_id res chain seq x y z
N MET A 1 -55.58 12.23 -10.16
CA MET A 1 -54.82 13.09 -9.23
C MET A 1 -53.34 12.68 -9.07
N GLN A 2 -52.82 11.76 -9.91
CA GLN A 2 -51.44 11.26 -9.82
C GLN A 2 -50.40 12.10 -10.59
N GLU A 3 -50.82 12.97 -11.52
CA GLU A 3 -49.86 13.65 -12.42
C GLU A 3 -49.18 14.92 -11.86
N LYS A 4 -49.64 15.48 -10.73
CA LYS A 4 -49.08 16.75 -10.20
C LYS A 4 -48.11 16.58 -9.03
N PHE A 5 -47.98 15.39 -8.47
CA PHE A 5 -47.14 15.13 -7.29
C PHE A 5 -45.70 14.70 -7.65
N LEU A 6 -45.52 14.10 -8.83
CA LEU A 6 -44.22 13.64 -9.32
C LEU A 6 -43.19 14.76 -9.58
N PRO A 7 -43.55 15.96 -10.11
CA PRO A 7 -42.53 16.99 -10.37
C PRO A 7 -42.02 17.68 -9.10
N PHE A 8 -42.80 17.73 -8.01
CA PHE A 8 -42.38 18.43 -6.79
C PHE A 8 -41.40 17.61 -5.94
N VAL A 9 -41.61 16.29 -5.86
CA VAL A 9 -40.67 15.36 -5.21
C VAL A 9 -39.39 15.22 -6.03
N GLY A 10 -39.49 15.22 -7.37
CA GLY A 10 -38.35 15.16 -8.29
C GLY A 10 -37.43 16.39 -8.25
N VAL A 11 -37.98 17.60 -8.12
CA VAL A 11 -37.15 18.83 -8.09
C VAL A 11 -36.35 18.96 -6.77
N VAL A 12 -36.90 18.50 -5.64
CA VAL A 12 -36.20 18.53 -4.34
C VAL A 12 -35.11 17.44 -4.25
N THR A 13 -35.29 16.30 -4.92
CA THR A 13 -34.24 15.27 -5.00
C THR A 13 -33.12 15.68 -5.95
N VAL A 14 -33.42 16.27 -7.11
CA VAL A 14 -32.39 16.66 -8.10
C VAL A 14 -31.44 17.76 -7.60
N LEU A 15 -31.92 18.69 -6.75
CA LEU A 15 -31.07 19.75 -6.18
C LEU A 15 -30.08 19.27 -5.11
N PHE A 16 -30.27 18.10 -4.52
CA PHE A 16 -29.36 17.52 -3.52
C PHE A 16 -28.23 16.67 -4.12
N PHE A 17 -28.36 16.20 -5.36
CA PHE A 17 -27.41 15.29 -6.01
C PHE A 17 -26.47 15.96 -7.04
N LEU A 18 -26.59 17.28 -7.28
CA LEU A 18 -25.85 17.99 -8.33
C LEU A 18 -24.51 18.62 -7.92
N SER A 19 -23.99 18.36 -6.73
CA SER A 19 -22.61 18.76 -6.37
C SER A 19 -21.67 17.56 -6.47
N PRO A 20 -20.76 17.48 -7.46
CA PRO A 20 -19.72 16.47 -7.46
C PRO A 20 -18.74 16.79 -6.33
N VAL A 21 -18.76 15.97 -5.27
CA VAL A 21 -17.70 15.98 -4.26
C VAL A 21 -16.59 15.08 -4.79
N LEU A 22 -15.52 15.69 -5.30
CA LEU A 22 -14.27 15.00 -5.57
C LEU A 22 -13.61 14.69 -4.22
N VAL A 23 -13.76 13.45 -3.74
CA VAL A 23 -13.14 13.01 -2.47
C VAL A 23 -11.76 12.44 -2.78
N GLY A 24 -10.71 13.20 -2.47
CA GLY A 24 -9.36 12.66 -2.29
C GLY A 24 -9.27 12.00 -0.91
N ALA A 25 -8.83 10.75 -0.87
CA ALA A 25 -8.64 10.01 0.37
C ALA A 25 -7.44 10.58 1.14
N ALA A 26 -7.68 11.40 2.17
CA ALA A 26 -6.89 11.51 3.41
C ALA A 26 -7.16 12.81 4.20
N ASP A 27 -7.75 13.85 3.60
CA ASP A 27 -8.03 15.11 4.29
C ASP A 27 -9.47 15.17 4.86
N THR A 28 -9.62 15.71 6.07
CA THR A 28 -10.95 15.93 6.68
C THR A 28 -11.83 16.73 5.72
N PRO A 29 -12.99 16.21 5.27
CA PRO A 29 -13.84 16.92 4.32
C PRO A 29 -14.35 18.20 4.96
N GLN A 30 -13.96 19.35 4.42
CA GLN A 30 -14.49 20.64 4.84
C GLN A 30 -15.91 20.78 4.27
N LEU A 31 -16.92 20.55 5.11
CA LEU A 31 -18.31 20.77 4.74
C LEU A 31 -18.58 22.27 4.59
N ASN A 32 -18.94 22.69 3.38
CA ASN A 32 -19.36 24.06 3.10
C ASN A 32 -20.73 24.41 3.73
N VAL A 33 -21.48 23.40 4.16
CA VAL A 33 -22.78 23.56 4.84
C VAL A 33 -22.60 23.30 6.34
N LYS A 34 -22.92 24.30 7.16
CA LYS A 34 -22.87 24.19 8.63
C LYS A 34 -24.06 23.35 9.14
N ILE A 35 -23.77 22.14 9.62
CA ILE A 35 -24.76 21.20 10.15
C ILE A 35 -24.81 21.36 11.69
N GLY A 36 -25.58 22.34 12.18
CA GLY A 36 -25.91 22.54 13.60
C GLY A 36 -25.32 23.82 14.21
N ASN A 37 -25.55 24.06 15.52
CA ASN A 37 -24.97 25.17 16.29
C ASN A 37 -23.50 24.91 16.71
N THR A 38 -22.85 23.94 16.10
CA THR A 38 -21.44 23.64 16.28
C THR A 38 -20.83 23.70 14.90
N GLY A 39 -19.97 24.69 14.64
CA GLY A 39 -19.32 24.85 13.34
C GLY A 39 -18.69 23.54 12.86
N ALA A 40 -18.58 23.37 11.55
CA ALA A 40 -18.08 22.14 10.91
C ALA A 40 -16.80 21.58 11.58
N SER A 41 -15.93 22.44 12.08
CA SER A 41 -14.68 22.07 12.77
C SER A 41 -14.84 21.35 14.12
N ALA A 42 -16.02 21.33 14.74
CA ALA A 42 -16.26 20.69 16.04
C ALA A 42 -16.87 19.27 15.95
N ILE A 43 -17.34 18.87 14.76
CA ILE A 43 -18.03 17.60 14.55
C ILE A 43 -17.07 16.54 13.98
N PHE A 44 -16.12 16.93 13.15
CA PHE A 44 -15.09 16.02 12.61
C PHE A 44 -13.87 16.07 13.51
N LYS A 45 -13.83 15.20 14.53
CA LYS A 45 -12.59 14.98 15.28
C LYS A 45 -11.51 14.46 14.32
N ALA A 46 -10.32 15.06 14.39
CA ALA A 46 -9.17 14.60 13.62
C ALA A 46 -8.89 13.12 13.91
N VAL A 47 -8.36 12.41 12.91
CA VAL A 47 -7.92 11.02 13.07
C VAL A 47 -6.89 10.97 14.18
N SER A 48 -7.16 10.15 15.19
CA SER A 48 -6.25 9.95 16.33
C SER A 48 -5.63 8.57 16.21
N CYS A 49 -4.32 8.53 16.03
CA CYS A 49 -3.52 7.31 16.03
C CYS A 49 -2.85 7.18 17.40
N THR A 50 -3.13 6.09 18.13
CA THR A 50 -2.54 5.81 19.44
C THR A 50 -2.45 4.31 19.63
N GLY A 51 -1.25 3.79 19.95
CA GLY A 51 -1.03 2.38 20.24
C GLY A 51 -1.17 1.43 19.05
N GLY A 52 -0.69 1.83 17.86
CA GLY A 52 -0.66 0.97 16.66
C GLY A 52 -1.99 0.88 15.90
N TYR A 53 -2.99 1.68 16.28
CA TYR A 53 -4.25 1.79 15.56
C TYR A 53 -4.62 3.26 15.38
N CYS A 54 -5.11 3.59 14.18
CA CYS A 54 -5.76 4.86 13.88
C CYS A 54 -7.28 4.71 14.02
N THR A 55 -7.88 5.64 14.76
CA THR A 55 -9.32 5.68 15.00
C THR A 55 -9.97 6.77 14.15
N ILE A 56 -10.98 6.38 13.38
CA ILE A 56 -11.77 7.28 12.53
C ILE A 56 -13.17 7.40 13.14
N GLY A 57 -13.39 8.45 13.93
CA GLY A 57 -14.66 8.68 14.63
C GLY A 57 -15.70 9.48 13.84
N TRP A 58 -15.25 10.31 12.90
CA TRP A 58 -16.11 11.32 12.26
C TRP A 58 -17.23 10.74 11.38
N ILE A 59 -17.10 9.50 10.90
CA ILE A 59 -18.14 8.85 10.10
C ILE A 59 -19.41 8.61 10.93
N GLY A 60 -19.24 8.26 12.21
CA GLY A 60 -20.35 8.09 13.14
C GLY A 60 -21.04 9.42 13.42
N ASP A 61 -20.26 10.47 13.65
CA ASP A 61 -20.77 11.82 13.87
C ASP A 61 -21.54 12.36 12.65
N TYR A 62 -21.07 12.06 11.43
CA TYR A 62 -21.74 12.44 10.18
C TYR A 62 -23.12 11.78 10.03
N ILE A 63 -23.20 10.46 10.22
CA ILE A 63 -24.47 9.72 10.11
C ILE A 63 -25.46 10.20 11.18
N GLY A 64 -25.00 10.43 12.40
CA GLY A 64 -25.83 11.00 13.46
C GLY A 64 -26.37 12.39 13.11
N ALA A 65 -25.56 13.23 12.45
CA ALA A 65 -25.99 14.54 11.99
C ALA A 65 -27.06 14.44 10.89
N VAL A 66 -26.89 13.55 9.90
CA VAL A 66 -27.88 13.30 8.84
C VAL A 66 -29.23 12.87 9.44
N TYR A 67 -29.24 11.98 10.42
CA TYR A 67 -30.49 11.53 11.06
C TYR A 67 -31.23 12.68 11.76
N ARG A 68 -30.52 13.50 12.54
CA ARG A 68 -31.13 14.66 13.23
C ARG A 68 -31.75 15.66 12.26
N TYR A 69 -31.06 15.93 11.14
CA TYR A 69 -31.57 16.82 10.10
C TYR A 69 -32.73 16.19 9.32
N GLY A 70 -32.66 14.91 9.01
CA GLY A 70 -33.71 14.16 8.34
C GLY A 70 -35.02 14.17 9.13
N VAL A 71 -34.95 13.95 10.44
CA VAL A 71 -36.13 14.01 11.32
C VAL A 71 -36.74 15.43 11.36
N ALA A 72 -35.90 16.47 11.46
CA ALA A 72 -36.38 17.85 11.44
C ALA A 72 -37.07 18.21 10.11
N LEU A 73 -36.50 17.78 8.99
CA LEU A 73 -37.08 17.97 7.66
C LEU A 73 -38.41 17.20 7.52
N ALA A 74 -38.46 15.94 7.96
CA ALA A 74 -39.68 15.14 7.95
C ALA A 74 -40.80 15.78 8.78
N ALA A 75 -40.48 16.35 9.95
CA ALA A 75 -41.43 17.09 10.77
C ALA A 75 -41.96 18.36 10.07
N ALA A 76 -41.10 19.12 9.41
CA ALA A 76 -41.50 20.31 8.64
C ALA A 76 -42.42 19.94 7.45
N LEU A 77 -42.10 18.88 6.72
CA LEU A 77 -42.92 18.38 5.61
C LEU A 77 -44.27 17.82 6.11
N ALA A 78 -44.27 17.10 7.22
CA ALA A 78 -45.48 16.60 7.84
C ALA A 78 -46.41 17.75 8.26
N MET A 79 -45.85 18.80 8.86
CA MET A 79 -46.59 20.02 9.23
C MET A 79 -47.26 20.66 8.01
N LEU A 80 -46.50 20.83 6.91
CA LEU A 80 -47.02 21.38 5.65
C LEU A 80 -48.18 20.54 5.09
N MET A 81 -48.03 19.21 5.06
CA MET A 81 -49.06 18.30 4.57
C MET A 81 -50.32 18.30 5.44
N ILE A 82 -50.17 18.43 6.75
CA ILE A 82 -51.31 18.58 7.68
C ILE A 82 -52.03 19.90 7.39
N THR A 83 -51.31 21.01 7.18
CA THR A 83 -51.92 22.30 6.83
C THR A 83 -52.68 22.24 5.51
N ILE A 84 -52.10 21.63 4.47
CA ILE A 84 -52.75 21.44 3.16
C ILE A 84 -53.98 20.54 3.30
N GLY A 85 -53.85 19.40 3.98
CA GLY A 85 -54.97 18.49 4.25
C GLY A 85 -56.10 19.16 5.02
N GLY A 86 -55.78 19.97 6.03
CA GLY A 86 -56.74 20.77 6.79
C GLY A 86 -57.47 21.80 5.92
N ALA A 87 -56.75 22.52 5.06
CA ALA A 87 -57.35 23.49 4.14
C ALA A 87 -58.30 22.82 3.13
N VAL A 88 -57.90 21.67 2.56
CA VAL A 88 -58.75 20.88 1.64
C VAL A 88 -59.99 20.36 2.35
N TRP A 89 -59.87 19.95 3.62
CA TRP A 89 -61.02 19.52 4.42
C TRP A 89 -62.04 20.66 4.60
N LEU A 90 -61.57 21.83 5.05
CA LEU A 90 -62.44 22.99 5.32
C LEU A 90 -63.13 23.52 4.05
N THR A 91 -62.51 23.35 2.88
CA THR A 91 -63.02 23.81 1.58
C THR A 91 -63.73 22.70 0.78
N ALA A 92 -63.97 21.52 1.37
CA ALA A 92 -64.52 20.37 0.66
C ALA A 92 -66.00 20.53 0.26
N GLY A 93 -66.75 21.44 0.89
CA GLY A 93 -68.15 21.71 0.54
C GLY A 93 -69.08 20.50 0.60
N GLY A 94 -68.73 19.48 1.40
CA GLY A 94 -69.49 18.23 1.52
C GLY A 94 -69.17 17.16 0.45
N SER A 95 -68.27 17.41 -0.49
CA SER A 95 -67.87 16.39 -1.48
C SER A 95 -67.09 15.23 -0.81
N PRO A 96 -67.59 13.98 -0.88
CA PRO A 96 -66.91 12.84 -0.27
C PRO A 96 -65.48 12.63 -0.75
N GLU A 97 -65.21 12.93 -2.03
CA GLU A 97 -63.91 12.76 -2.67
C GLU A 97 -62.85 13.71 -2.09
N ARG A 98 -63.19 14.99 -1.86
CA ARG A 98 -62.26 15.97 -1.28
C ARG A 98 -62.00 15.69 0.19
N VAL A 99 -63.03 15.26 0.93
CA VAL A 99 -62.87 14.84 2.33
C VAL A 99 -61.95 13.62 2.43
N SER A 100 -62.11 12.62 1.54
CA SER A 100 -61.23 11.46 1.47
C SER A 100 -59.78 11.87 1.15
N THR A 101 -59.60 12.79 0.19
CA THR A 101 -58.28 13.32 -0.18
C THR A 101 -57.62 14.04 0.99
N ALA A 102 -58.35 14.91 1.69
CA ALA A 102 -57.85 15.61 2.88
C ALA A 102 -57.41 14.64 3.99
N LYS A 103 -58.22 13.60 4.26
CA LYS A 103 -57.87 12.53 5.21
C LYS A 103 -56.59 11.82 4.80
N SER A 104 -56.42 11.51 3.51
CA SER A 104 -55.21 10.82 3.03
C SER A 104 -53.94 11.64 3.25
N PHE A 105 -53.97 12.97 3.04
CA PHE A 105 -52.82 13.83 3.31
C PHE A 105 -52.47 13.87 4.80
N ILE A 106 -53.47 14.03 5.67
CA ILE A 106 -53.25 14.05 7.12
C ILE A 106 -52.73 12.69 7.62
N ILE A 107 -53.33 11.57 7.19
CA ILE A 107 -52.93 10.23 7.60
C ILE A 107 -51.51 9.92 7.13
N SER A 108 -51.19 10.20 5.86
CA SER A 108 -49.86 9.96 5.30
C SER A 108 -48.76 10.76 6.04
N ALA A 109 -49.03 12.03 6.36
CA ALA A 109 -48.12 12.87 7.13
C ALA A 109 -47.89 12.36 8.56
N VAL A 110 -48.97 11.98 9.27
CA VAL A 110 -48.88 11.46 10.65
C VAL A 110 -48.17 10.11 10.67
N VAL A 111 -48.53 9.18 9.78
CA VAL A 111 -47.88 7.86 9.70
C VAL A 111 -46.40 8.00 9.34
N GLY A 112 -46.06 8.86 8.37
CA GLY A 112 -44.67 9.14 8.01
C GLY A 112 -43.85 9.71 9.17
N LEU A 113 -44.42 10.67 9.91
CA LEU A 113 -43.76 11.24 11.09
C LEU A 113 -43.59 10.21 12.21
N VAL A 114 -44.61 9.37 12.45
CA VAL A 114 -44.52 8.27 13.42
C VAL A 114 -43.40 7.31 13.02
N ILE A 115 -43.33 6.86 11.76
CA ILE A 115 -42.25 5.99 11.30
C ILE A 115 -40.88 6.66 11.49
N ALA A 116 -40.74 7.95 11.17
CA ALA A 116 -39.48 8.67 11.36
C ALA A 116 -39.06 8.77 12.84
N LEU A 117 -40.00 9.04 13.76
CA LEU A 117 -39.72 9.12 15.20
C LEU A 117 -39.43 7.75 15.83
N PHE A 118 -40.12 6.71 15.35
CA PHE A 118 -39.91 5.33 15.83
C PHE A 118 -38.73 4.62 15.15
N SER A 119 -38.20 5.16 14.05
CA SER A 119 -37.06 4.56 13.33
C SER A 119 -35.88 4.29 14.25
N TYR A 120 -35.56 5.21 15.16
CA TYR A 120 -34.51 5.02 16.16
C TYR A 120 -34.80 3.82 17.07
N ASN A 121 -36.03 3.73 17.61
CA ASN A 121 -36.42 2.64 18.51
C ASN A 121 -36.37 1.28 17.79
N ILE A 122 -36.78 1.22 16.52
CA ILE A 122 -36.72 0.01 15.71
C ILE A 122 -35.28 -0.42 15.52
N LEU A 123 -34.41 0.49 15.07
CA LEU A 123 -32.99 0.20 14.84
C LEU A 123 -32.27 -0.22 16.13
N TYR A 124 -32.51 0.50 17.23
CA TYR A 124 -31.94 0.20 18.54
C TYR A 124 -32.36 -1.19 19.06
N THR A 125 -33.63 -1.56 18.86
CA THR A 125 -34.16 -2.86 19.29
C THR A 125 -33.58 -4.01 18.46
N VAL A 126 -33.40 -3.83 17.15
CA VAL A 126 -32.82 -4.85 16.27
C VAL A 126 -31.33 -5.02 16.56
N ASN A 127 -30.58 -3.92 16.62
CA ASN A 127 -29.16 -3.94 16.94
C ASN A 127 -28.70 -2.55 17.43
N PRO A 128 -28.33 -2.40 18.72
CA PRO A 128 -27.87 -1.12 19.25
C PRO A 128 -26.62 -0.59 18.55
N ALA A 129 -25.82 -1.44 17.90
CA ALA A 129 -24.65 -1.03 17.13
C ALA A 129 -24.98 -0.25 15.84
N LEU A 130 -26.24 -0.29 15.37
CA LEU A 130 -26.69 0.51 14.23
C LEU A 130 -26.96 1.97 14.61
N THR A 131 -27.16 2.24 15.90
CA THR A 131 -27.37 3.57 16.46
C THR A 131 -26.13 4.09 17.21
N GLU A 132 -25.30 3.18 17.74
CA GLU A 132 -24.05 3.49 18.42
C GLU A 132 -22.87 3.12 17.52
N LEU A 133 -22.55 4.02 16.59
CA LEU A 133 -21.50 3.81 15.59
C LEU A 133 -20.12 3.87 16.25
N LYS A 134 -19.49 2.71 16.40
CA LYS A 134 -18.12 2.60 16.92
C LYS A 134 -17.12 3.19 15.90
N PRO A 135 -16.05 3.88 16.35
CA PRO A 135 -15.03 4.40 15.46
C PRO A 135 -14.33 3.26 14.71
N LEU A 136 -14.05 3.46 13.42
CA LEU A 136 -13.32 2.49 12.63
C LEU A 136 -11.87 2.45 13.10
N LYS A 137 -11.37 1.26 13.45
CA LYS A 137 -9.98 1.02 13.84
C LYS A 137 -9.22 0.46 12.65
N ILE A 138 -8.25 1.20 12.16
CA ILE A 138 -7.34 0.74 11.11
C ILE A 138 -5.97 0.52 11.75
N PRO A 139 -5.32 -0.64 11.56
CA PRO A 139 -3.96 -0.83 12.04
C PRO A 139 -3.05 0.20 11.38
N GLU A 140 -2.18 0.81 12.18
CA GLU A 140 -1.16 1.71 11.67
C GLU A 140 -0.16 0.88 10.86
N VAL A 141 -0.01 1.21 9.57
CA VAL A 141 1.06 0.62 8.76
C VAL A 141 2.36 1.23 9.25
N GLU A 142 3.17 0.43 9.95
CA GLU A 142 4.50 0.84 10.35
C GLU A 142 5.29 1.20 9.10
N ASN A 143 5.60 2.48 8.94
CA ASN A 143 6.52 2.91 7.89
C ASN A 143 7.87 2.32 8.23
N ILE A 144 8.24 1.23 7.57
CA ILE A 144 9.60 0.71 7.63
C ILE A 144 10.50 1.82 7.11
N ARG A 145 11.21 2.51 8.01
CA ARG A 145 12.35 3.32 7.61
C ARG A 145 13.37 2.32 7.08
N LEU A 146 13.43 2.17 5.76
CA LEU A 146 14.56 1.53 5.12
C LEU A 146 15.79 2.30 5.62
N ALA A 147 16.58 1.68 6.50
CA ALA A 147 17.82 2.29 6.94
C ALA A 147 18.72 2.51 5.73
N GLN A 148 19.64 3.44 5.88
CA GLN A 148 20.52 3.91 4.82
C GLN A 148 21.28 2.74 4.16
N ALA A 149 21.63 2.90 2.88
CA ALA A 149 22.43 1.94 2.13
C ALA A 149 23.63 1.46 2.96
N GLY A 150 23.84 0.14 3.03
CA GLY A 150 24.96 -0.48 3.73
C GLY A 150 24.67 -1.17 5.08
N ASP A 151 23.42 -1.18 5.60
CA ASP A 151 23.10 -1.89 6.86
C ASP A 151 22.70 -3.37 6.62
N PRO A 152 23.48 -4.37 7.09
CA PRO A 152 23.16 -5.80 6.93
C PRO A 152 21.87 -6.25 7.63
N SER A 153 21.46 -5.53 8.70
CA SER A 153 20.24 -5.85 9.44
C SER A 153 18.98 -5.52 8.63
N THR A 154 19.07 -4.51 7.74
CA THR A 154 17.99 -4.20 6.80
C THR A 154 17.87 -5.21 5.69
N ASP A 155 18.99 -5.77 5.21
CA ASP A 155 18.95 -6.78 4.14
C ASP A 155 18.30 -8.07 4.63
N ALA A 156 18.66 -8.54 5.83
CA ALA A 156 18.01 -9.72 6.40
C ALA A 156 16.49 -9.53 6.58
N LEU A 157 16.05 -8.32 6.93
CA LEU A 157 14.62 -7.99 7.03
C LEU A 157 13.96 -7.92 5.64
N VAL A 158 14.60 -7.30 4.65
CA VAL A 158 14.11 -7.22 3.27
C VAL A 158 13.98 -8.62 2.66
N GLY A 159 14.96 -9.49 2.86
CA GLY A 159 14.90 -10.89 2.41
C GLY A 159 13.74 -11.65 3.04
N LYS A 160 13.55 -11.53 4.36
CA LYS A 160 12.39 -12.12 5.07
C LYS A 160 11.06 -11.63 4.51
N ILE A 161 10.89 -10.32 4.37
CA ILE A 161 9.65 -9.72 3.84
C ILE A 161 9.41 -10.19 2.40
N ALA A 162 10.44 -10.25 1.56
CA ALA A 162 10.30 -10.71 0.18
C ALA A 162 9.82 -12.17 0.12
N CYS A 163 10.37 -13.04 0.97
CA CYS A 163 9.94 -14.44 1.06
C CYS A 163 8.53 -14.60 1.63
N GLU A 164 8.14 -13.80 2.63
CA GLU A 164 6.76 -13.78 3.15
C GLU A 164 5.75 -13.23 2.13
N THR A 165 6.16 -12.29 1.29
CA THR A 165 5.28 -11.70 0.27
C THR A 165 5.12 -12.62 -0.94
N SER A 166 6.18 -13.32 -1.35
CA SER A 166 6.11 -14.36 -2.40
C SER A 166 5.18 -15.51 -1.99
N THR A 167 5.19 -15.93 -0.73
CA THR A 167 4.29 -16.98 -0.21
C THR A 167 2.84 -16.51 -0.03
N ARG A 168 2.57 -15.23 0.27
CA ARG A 168 1.20 -14.70 0.39
C ARG A 168 0.48 -14.49 -0.94
N THR A 169 1.20 -14.36 -2.05
CA THR A 169 0.57 -14.28 -3.38
C THR A 169 -0.09 -15.62 -3.77
N ILE A 170 0.27 -16.72 -3.09
CA ILE A 170 -0.30 -18.06 -3.27
C ILE A 170 -1.47 -18.35 -2.31
N SER A 171 -1.83 -17.42 -1.41
CA SER A 171 -2.92 -17.62 -0.43
C SER A 171 -4.00 -16.53 -0.52
N TYR A 172 -4.62 -16.43 -1.69
CA TYR A 172 -5.92 -15.77 -1.89
C TYR A 172 -6.94 -16.71 -2.53
N ASP A 173 -6.81 -18.02 -2.31
CA ASP A 173 -7.90 -18.97 -2.53
C ASP A 173 -8.26 -19.60 -1.18
N SER A 174 -9.49 -19.33 -0.71
CA SER A 174 -10.22 -19.96 0.42
C SER A 174 -10.65 -19.09 1.61
N VAL A 175 -11.00 -17.82 1.42
CA VAL A 175 -12.03 -17.19 2.27
C VAL A 175 -13.17 -16.72 1.36
N GLY A 176 -14.24 -17.51 1.35
CA GLY A 176 -15.42 -17.25 0.55
C GLY A 176 -16.00 -15.86 0.80
N LEU A 177 -16.08 -15.07 -0.27
CA LEU A 177 -16.97 -13.94 -0.40
C LEU A 177 -17.82 -14.15 -1.67
N PRO A 178 -19.14 -13.90 -1.61
CA PRO A 178 -20.08 -14.30 -2.65
C PRO A 178 -19.88 -13.52 -3.94
N GLN A 179 -19.98 -14.25 -5.06
CA GLN A 179 -19.97 -13.73 -6.41
C GLN A 179 -21.09 -12.71 -6.64
N GLN A 180 -20.73 -11.53 -7.15
CA GLN A 180 -21.62 -10.72 -7.98
C GLN A 180 -20.79 -9.86 -8.94
N THR A 181 -20.76 -10.29 -10.20
CA THR A 181 -20.33 -9.54 -11.39
C THR A 181 -21.43 -8.52 -11.78
N PRO A 182 -21.16 -7.52 -12.65
CA PRO A 182 -21.08 -7.78 -14.09
C PRO A 182 -19.93 -7.07 -14.84
N ASP A 183 -19.43 -7.77 -15.86
CA ASP A 183 -18.87 -7.30 -17.13
C ASP A 183 -17.90 -6.10 -17.16
N VAL A 184 -16.59 -6.42 -17.18
CA VAL A 184 -15.64 -5.78 -18.10
C VAL A 184 -14.77 -6.87 -18.70
N LEU A 185 -14.82 -6.94 -20.03
CA LEU A 185 -13.95 -7.65 -20.99
C LEU A 185 -12.83 -8.51 -20.40
N ALA A 186 -13.04 -9.82 -20.50
CA ALA A 186 -12.00 -10.83 -20.47
C ALA A 186 -11.15 -10.71 -21.74
N ASP A 187 -9.94 -10.17 -21.61
CA ASP A 187 -8.80 -10.58 -22.41
C ASP A 187 -7.59 -10.61 -21.47
N ASP A 188 -6.83 -11.72 -21.55
CA ASP A 188 -5.68 -12.08 -20.72
C ASP A 188 -5.99 -12.87 -19.43
N LEU A 189 -6.60 -14.04 -19.61
CA LEU A 189 -6.37 -15.16 -18.68
C LEU A 189 -4.99 -15.75 -18.98
N SER A 190 -3.95 -15.16 -18.39
CA SER A 190 -2.67 -15.83 -18.22
C SER A 190 -2.88 -17.10 -17.38
N PRO A 191 -2.17 -18.20 -17.68
CA PRO A 191 -2.35 -19.45 -16.95
C PRO A 191 -1.99 -19.28 -15.46
N LEU A 192 -2.70 -20.02 -14.60
CA LEU A 192 -2.38 -20.23 -13.19
C LEU A 192 -0.86 -20.31 -12.97
N PRO A 193 -0.30 -19.60 -11.98
CA PRO A 193 1.14 -19.60 -11.77
C PRO A 193 1.62 -21.03 -11.49
N THR A 194 2.54 -21.48 -12.33
CA THR A 194 3.36 -22.66 -12.09
C THR A 194 4.19 -22.43 -10.83
N LEU A 195 4.72 -23.51 -10.23
CA LEU A 195 5.57 -23.52 -9.03
C LEU A 195 6.87 -22.66 -9.12
N GLU A 196 7.02 -21.84 -10.17
CA GLU A 196 8.07 -20.82 -10.30
C GLU A 196 7.85 -19.59 -9.40
N GLU A 197 6.61 -19.29 -8.95
CA GLU A 197 6.32 -18.05 -8.20
C GLU A 197 6.69 -18.05 -6.70
N THR A 198 7.20 -19.15 -6.16
CA THR A 198 7.70 -19.21 -4.76
C THR A 198 9.10 -18.62 -4.58
N ASN A 199 9.66 -18.00 -5.61
CA ASN A 199 11.04 -17.51 -5.63
C ASN A 199 11.09 -15.99 -5.60
N LEU A 200 12.22 -15.46 -5.12
CA LEU A 200 12.52 -14.04 -5.08
C LEU A 200 12.40 -13.43 -6.49
N ALA A 201 11.29 -12.77 -6.78
CA ALA A 201 11.08 -12.05 -8.04
C ALA A 201 11.39 -10.55 -7.83
N PRO A 202 12.63 -10.08 -8.06
CA PRO A 202 13.01 -8.68 -7.85
C PRO A 202 12.26 -7.70 -8.77
N SER A 203 11.59 -8.18 -9.82
CA SER A 203 10.92 -7.39 -10.87
C SER A 203 9.73 -6.53 -10.39
N ARG A 204 9.18 -6.80 -9.20
CA ARG A 204 8.00 -6.06 -8.67
C ARG A 204 8.38 -4.88 -7.75
N LEU A 205 9.65 -4.73 -7.39
CA LEU A 205 10.14 -3.63 -6.56
C LEU A 205 10.71 -2.52 -7.45
N GLY A 206 10.18 -1.30 -7.34
CA GLY A 206 10.59 -0.18 -8.19
C GLY A 206 12.09 0.14 -8.10
N ALA A 207 12.66 0.61 -9.20
CA ALA A 207 14.08 0.97 -9.33
C ALA A 207 14.54 2.00 -8.26
N LEU A 208 15.81 1.90 -7.86
CA LEU A 208 16.47 2.86 -6.95
C LEU A 208 17.45 3.75 -7.72
N ALA A 209 17.39 5.05 -7.48
CA ALA A 209 18.36 5.99 -8.04
C ALA A 209 19.76 5.75 -7.49
N VAL A 210 20.76 5.68 -8.37
CA VAL A 210 22.17 5.56 -7.98
C VAL A 210 22.59 6.83 -7.21
N PRO A 211 23.24 6.72 -6.03
CA PRO A 211 23.71 7.86 -5.24
C PRO A 211 24.56 8.85 -6.05
N SER A 212 24.44 10.14 -5.76
CA SER A 212 25.17 11.18 -6.49
C SER A 212 26.68 11.06 -6.39
N GLY A 213 27.21 10.53 -5.28
CA GLY A 213 28.64 10.28 -5.11
C GLY A 213 29.23 9.29 -6.11
N CYS A 214 28.41 8.45 -6.75
CA CYS A 214 28.86 7.57 -7.82
C CYS A 214 29.14 8.30 -9.15
N ARG A 215 28.86 9.60 -9.26
CA ARG A 215 29.13 10.39 -10.47
C ARG A 215 30.58 10.82 -10.59
N ASP A 216 31.30 10.85 -9.48
CA ASP A 216 32.68 11.36 -9.43
C ASP A 216 33.72 10.32 -9.90
N TYR A 217 33.27 9.10 -10.23
CA TYR A 217 34.13 7.96 -10.52
C TYR A 217 33.76 7.30 -11.84
N ASN A 218 34.78 6.75 -12.52
CA ASN A 218 34.57 6.00 -13.75
C ASN A 218 34.18 4.55 -13.43
N PHE A 219 33.09 4.06 -13.99
CA PHE A 219 32.65 2.66 -13.85
C PHE A 219 32.79 1.88 -15.17
N ASP A 220 33.23 2.52 -16.24
CA ASP A 220 33.36 1.94 -17.57
C ASP A 220 34.79 1.49 -17.87
N GLY A 221 34.93 0.58 -18.84
CA GLY A 221 36.24 0.11 -19.33
C GLY A 221 36.86 -1.05 -18.55
N TYR A 222 36.12 -1.63 -17.59
CA TYR A 222 36.59 -2.74 -16.76
C TYR A 222 36.13 -4.13 -17.23
N GLY A 223 35.56 -4.26 -18.42
CA GLY A 223 35.08 -5.54 -18.95
C GLY A 223 33.89 -6.13 -18.19
N VAL A 224 33.24 -5.34 -17.33
CA VAL A 224 32.00 -5.64 -16.61
C VAL A 224 31.02 -4.51 -16.93
N ASP A 225 29.72 -4.81 -17.01
CA ASP A 225 28.68 -3.80 -17.19
C ASP A 225 28.75 -2.76 -16.06
N SER A 226 28.90 -1.48 -16.42
CA SER A 226 29.03 -0.41 -15.44
C SER A 226 27.80 -0.24 -14.56
N ARG A 227 26.62 -0.71 -15.00
CA ARG A 227 25.41 -0.76 -14.18
C ARG A 227 25.55 -1.75 -13.02
N ILE A 228 26.24 -2.88 -13.22
CA ILE A 228 26.51 -3.86 -12.15
C ILE A 228 27.44 -3.24 -11.11
N LEU A 229 28.52 -2.59 -11.57
CA LEU A 229 29.48 -1.95 -10.67
C LEU A 229 28.83 -0.79 -9.88
N ARG A 230 28.02 0.04 -10.53
CA ARG A 230 27.25 1.11 -9.86
C ARG A 230 26.26 0.53 -8.85
N ALA A 231 25.58 -0.56 -9.19
CA ALA A 231 24.64 -1.21 -8.29
C ALA A 231 25.32 -1.74 -7.03
N ILE A 232 26.48 -2.39 -7.18
CA ILE A 232 27.28 -2.89 -6.06
C ILE A 232 27.81 -1.71 -5.23
N ALA A 233 28.46 -0.72 -5.83
CA ALA A 233 28.97 0.46 -5.10
C ALA A 233 27.87 1.17 -4.30
N SER A 234 26.68 1.28 -4.88
CA SER A 234 25.49 1.86 -4.23
C SER A 234 25.03 1.03 -3.03
N THR A 235 25.05 -0.29 -3.18
CA THR A 235 24.58 -1.25 -2.16
C THR A 235 25.56 -1.37 -1.01
N GLU A 236 26.86 -1.40 -1.32
CA GLU A 236 27.95 -1.61 -0.37
C GLU A 236 28.21 -0.39 0.52
N SER A 237 28.34 0.81 -0.07
CA SER A 237 28.79 2.00 0.66
C SER A 237 27.96 3.25 0.36
N GLY A 238 26.97 3.16 -0.52
CA GLY A 238 26.35 4.35 -1.11
C GLY A 238 27.33 5.20 -1.93
N CYS A 239 28.36 4.55 -2.52
CA CYS A 239 29.50 5.19 -3.19
C CYS A 239 30.35 6.08 -2.27
N ASN A 240 30.48 5.71 -1.00
CA ASN A 240 31.38 6.37 -0.05
C ASN A 240 32.79 5.76 -0.14
N PRO A 241 33.81 6.48 -0.63
CA PRO A 241 35.17 5.97 -0.75
C PRO A 241 35.81 5.68 0.61
N SER A 242 35.35 6.31 1.68
CA SER A 242 35.93 6.18 3.02
C SER A 242 35.16 5.19 3.92
N ALA A 243 34.31 4.34 3.34
CA ALA A 243 33.52 3.38 4.10
C ALA A 243 34.39 2.26 4.70
N ARG A 244 34.10 1.90 5.96
CA ARG A 244 34.64 0.74 6.67
C ARG A 244 33.46 -0.05 7.23
N GLY A 245 33.36 -1.32 6.87
CA GLY A 245 32.33 -2.21 7.38
C GLY A 245 32.76 -2.97 8.63
N GLU A 246 31.82 -3.69 9.21
CA GLU A 246 31.98 -4.36 10.51
C GLU A 246 32.79 -5.66 10.39
N ASP A 247 32.76 -6.32 9.22
CA ASP A 247 33.47 -7.58 8.96
C ASP A 247 34.87 -7.36 8.35
N GLY A 248 35.31 -6.10 8.24
CA GLY A 248 36.64 -5.69 7.80
C GLY A 248 36.73 -5.29 6.32
N GLU A 249 35.60 -5.19 5.62
CA GLU A 249 35.48 -4.62 4.29
C GLU A 249 35.77 -3.11 4.24
N CYS A 250 36.38 -2.67 3.14
CA CYS A 250 36.92 -1.32 3.02
C CYS A 250 36.68 -0.69 1.65
N GLY A 251 36.54 0.63 1.66
CA GLY A 251 36.46 1.46 0.46
C GLY A 251 35.09 1.43 -0.20
N MET A 252 35.00 2.09 -1.35
CA MET A 252 33.75 2.26 -2.11
C MET A 252 33.02 0.95 -2.40
N MET A 253 33.78 -0.08 -2.75
CA MET A 253 33.24 -1.39 -3.14
C MET A 253 33.19 -2.38 -1.98
N GLN A 254 33.49 -1.93 -0.75
CA GLN A 254 33.56 -2.77 0.45
C GLN A 254 34.32 -4.08 0.20
N MET A 255 35.54 -3.96 -0.34
CA MET A 255 36.38 -5.12 -0.60
C MET A 255 37.07 -5.56 0.69
N LEU A 256 37.09 -6.87 0.96
CA LEU A 256 37.94 -7.43 2.02
C LEU A 256 39.42 -7.29 1.62
N PRO A 257 40.33 -6.86 2.52
CA PRO A 257 41.76 -6.75 2.24
C PRO A 257 42.38 -8.01 1.62
N THR A 258 41.98 -9.19 2.10
CA THR A 258 42.42 -10.49 1.58
C THR A 258 41.94 -10.80 0.17
N THR A 259 40.79 -10.23 -0.23
CA THR A 259 40.22 -10.41 -1.58
C THR A 259 40.82 -9.39 -2.55
N ALA A 260 41.06 -8.17 -2.08
CA ALA A 260 41.70 -7.11 -2.85
C ALA A 260 43.22 -7.28 -3.00
N ASP A 261 43.86 -8.08 -2.14
CA ASP A 261 45.32 -8.11 -1.98
C ASP A 261 45.90 -6.71 -1.73
N ARG A 262 45.20 -5.95 -0.87
CA ARG A 262 45.51 -4.56 -0.48
C ARG A 262 45.08 -4.33 0.95
N ASP A 263 45.82 -3.49 1.67
CA ASP A 263 45.41 -3.07 3.01
C ASP A 263 44.20 -2.13 2.95
N CYS A 264 43.43 -2.08 4.05
CA CYS A 264 42.23 -1.27 4.14
C CYS A 264 42.48 0.22 3.83
N ASP A 265 43.57 0.79 4.35
CA ASP A 265 43.92 2.19 4.13
C ASP A 265 44.16 2.50 2.65
N TYR A 266 44.76 1.55 1.90
CA TYR A 266 44.94 1.67 0.46
C TYR A 266 43.59 1.78 -0.27
N LEU A 267 42.63 0.94 0.10
CA LEU A 267 41.29 0.91 -0.52
C LEU A 267 40.48 2.18 -0.26
N LEU A 268 40.69 2.83 0.89
CA LEU A 268 40.06 4.11 1.23
C LEU A 268 40.63 5.27 0.42
N ASP A 269 41.95 5.25 0.20
CA ASP A 269 42.66 6.31 -0.53
C ASP A 269 42.58 6.16 -2.05
N HIS A 270 42.25 4.96 -2.56
CA HIS A 270 42.24 4.64 -4.00
C HIS A 270 40.88 4.11 -4.48
N PRO A 271 39.80 4.92 -4.43
CA PRO A 271 38.45 4.47 -4.80
C PRO A 271 38.33 3.98 -6.25
N GLN A 272 39.09 4.56 -7.18
CA GLN A 272 39.08 4.09 -8.57
C GLN A 272 39.68 2.68 -8.71
N GLU A 273 40.72 2.37 -7.94
CA GLU A 273 41.29 1.01 -7.92
C GLU A 273 40.40 0.04 -7.12
N SER A 274 39.66 0.52 -6.12
CA SER A 274 38.62 -0.27 -5.44
C SER A 274 37.57 -0.76 -6.44
N ILE A 275 37.10 0.11 -7.36
CA ILE A 275 36.20 -0.26 -8.47
C ILE A 275 36.85 -1.28 -9.40
N GLU A 276 38.11 -1.07 -9.80
CA GLU A 276 38.83 -1.99 -10.69
C GLU A 276 39.03 -3.38 -10.07
N LEU A 277 39.38 -3.44 -8.78
CA LEU A 277 39.54 -4.67 -8.01
C LEU A 277 38.20 -5.42 -7.90
N ALA A 278 37.11 -4.72 -7.61
CA ALA A 278 35.77 -5.29 -7.60
C ALA A 278 35.36 -5.83 -8.97
N ALA A 279 35.67 -5.10 -10.05
CA ALA A 279 35.41 -5.57 -11.42
C ALA A 279 36.17 -6.85 -11.75
N ARG A 280 37.45 -6.97 -11.35
CA ARG A 280 38.22 -8.22 -11.49
C ARG A 280 37.58 -9.38 -10.73
N TYR A 281 37.09 -9.13 -9.52
CA TYR A 281 36.39 -10.15 -8.73
C TYR A 281 35.07 -10.56 -9.40
N ILE A 282 34.33 -9.61 -9.97
CA ILE A 282 33.10 -9.88 -10.72
C ILE A 282 33.36 -10.68 -11.99
N GLN A 283 34.44 -10.42 -12.74
CA GLN A 283 34.78 -11.24 -13.91
C GLN A 283 35.00 -12.72 -13.56
N GLN A 284 35.59 -13.00 -12.39
CA GLN A 284 35.75 -14.37 -11.90
C GLN A 284 34.40 -15.01 -11.53
N ASN A 285 33.51 -14.19 -10.95
CA ASN A 285 32.15 -14.57 -10.59
C ASN A 285 31.31 -14.85 -11.85
N GLU A 286 31.31 -13.96 -12.85
CA GLU A 286 30.59 -14.09 -14.13
C GLU A 286 30.92 -15.39 -14.87
N ALA A 287 32.21 -15.74 -14.92
CA ALA A 287 32.68 -16.97 -15.56
C ALA A 287 32.08 -18.23 -14.93
N PHE A 288 31.67 -18.17 -13.67
CA PHE A 288 31.07 -19.30 -12.95
C PHE A 288 29.55 -19.38 -13.13
N HIS A 289 28.87 -18.29 -13.50
CA HIS A 289 27.39 -18.19 -13.44
C HIS A 289 26.72 -17.72 -14.75
N GLU A 290 27.39 -17.88 -15.88
CA GLU A 290 26.83 -17.64 -17.22
C GLU A 290 26.26 -16.22 -17.40
N GLY A 291 26.80 -15.23 -16.69
CA GLY A 291 26.35 -13.84 -16.76
C GLY A 291 25.00 -13.55 -16.10
N ASN A 292 24.45 -14.47 -15.28
CA ASN A 292 23.22 -14.19 -14.52
C ASN A 292 23.49 -13.13 -13.44
N ILE A 293 22.84 -11.97 -13.58
CA ILE A 293 23.07 -10.80 -12.72
C ILE A 293 22.73 -11.09 -11.26
N SER A 294 21.63 -11.77 -10.97
CA SER A 294 21.26 -12.12 -9.59
C SER A 294 22.32 -13.03 -8.94
N HIS A 295 22.90 -13.97 -9.70
CA HIS A 295 24.00 -14.80 -9.22
C HIS A 295 25.29 -14.01 -9.00
N ILE A 296 25.59 -13.06 -9.88
CA ILE A 296 26.75 -12.17 -9.71
C ILE A 296 26.60 -11.38 -8.41
N LEU A 297 25.44 -10.79 -8.16
CA LEU A 297 25.18 -10.02 -6.94
C LEU A 297 25.23 -10.90 -5.69
N ALA A 298 24.62 -12.09 -5.73
CA ALA A 298 24.65 -13.05 -4.62
C ALA A 298 26.09 -13.50 -4.31
N GLY A 299 26.88 -13.76 -5.35
CA GLY A 299 28.29 -14.17 -5.27
C GLY A 299 29.24 -13.06 -4.85
N TYR A 300 28.90 -11.81 -5.13
CA TYR A 300 29.66 -10.66 -4.63
C TYR A 300 29.56 -10.58 -3.10
N ASN A 301 28.32 -10.61 -2.57
CA ASN A 301 28.05 -10.49 -1.14
C ASN A 301 28.45 -11.74 -0.34
N GLY A 302 28.15 -12.94 -0.83
CA GLY A 302 28.34 -14.20 -0.08
C GLY A 302 29.41 -15.13 -0.61
N GLY A 303 30.15 -14.72 -1.64
CA GLY A 303 31.15 -15.53 -2.34
C GLY A 303 30.57 -16.34 -3.52
N TYR A 304 31.29 -16.36 -4.64
CA TYR A 304 30.84 -16.96 -5.89
C TYR A 304 31.01 -18.50 -5.97
N GLY A 305 31.62 -19.11 -4.96
CA GLY A 305 31.83 -20.56 -4.87
C GLY A 305 30.61 -21.33 -4.37
N THR A 306 30.61 -22.65 -4.58
CA THR A 306 29.51 -23.55 -4.16
C THR A 306 29.86 -24.45 -2.98
N THR A 307 31.11 -24.43 -2.54
CA THR A 307 31.60 -25.27 -1.44
C THR A 307 31.44 -24.57 -0.09
N PRO A 308 30.89 -25.23 0.95
CA PRO A 308 30.81 -24.68 2.30
C PRO A 308 32.15 -24.17 2.82
N ARG A 309 32.13 -23.01 3.49
CA ARG A 309 33.28 -22.42 4.19
C ARG A 309 32.88 -22.15 5.63
N ASN A 310 33.72 -22.54 6.58
CA ASN A 310 33.51 -22.33 8.02
C ASN A 310 32.12 -22.79 8.52
N GLY A 311 31.62 -23.90 7.98
CA GLY A 311 30.30 -24.44 8.33
C GLY A 311 29.10 -23.66 7.77
N LYS A 312 29.32 -22.56 7.05
CA LYS A 312 28.27 -21.80 6.37
C LYS A 312 28.07 -22.32 4.95
N ARG A 313 26.80 -22.47 4.56
CA ARG A 313 26.41 -22.79 3.18
C ARG A 313 26.57 -21.53 2.32
N PRO A 314 27.22 -21.61 1.15
CA PRO A 314 27.35 -20.45 0.28
C PRO A 314 26.04 -20.21 -0.49
N PRO A 315 25.76 -18.95 -0.88
CA PRO A 315 24.50 -18.59 -1.53
C PRO A 315 24.25 -19.35 -2.83
N LEU A 316 25.32 -19.66 -3.57
CA LEU A 316 25.25 -20.27 -4.90
C LEU A 316 25.36 -21.80 -4.90
N ALA A 317 25.45 -22.43 -3.72
CA ALA A 317 25.24 -23.88 -3.63
C ALA A 317 23.83 -24.25 -4.13
N PRO A 318 23.63 -25.42 -4.75
CA PRO A 318 22.29 -25.92 -5.04
C PRO A 318 21.46 -25.96 -3.75
N SER A 319 20.21 -25.51 -3.79
CA SER A 319 19.30 -25.59 -2.64
C SER A 319 18.90 -27.04 -2.34
N VAL A 320 18.64 -27.33 -1.07
CA VAL A 320 18.18 -28.65 -0.60
C VAL A 320 16.65 -28.63 -0.53
N ASP A 321 16.09 -27.54 -0.02
CA ASP A 321 14.65 -27.36 0.17
C ASP A 321 13.92 -26.88 -1.10
N CYS A 322 14.64 -26.29 -2.06
CA CYS A 322 14.10 -25.83 -3.35
C CYS A 322 14.89 -26.44 -4.53
N PRO A 323 14.56 -27.67 -4.97
CA PRO A 323 15.28 -28.32 -6.07
C PRO A 323 15.27 -27.48 -7.36
N GLY A 324 16.44 -27.37 -8.01
CA GLY A 324 16.61 -26.58 -9.23
C GLY A 324 17.05 -25.13 -9.00
N PHE A 325 16.99 -24.65 -7.76
CA PHE A 325 17.37 -23.29 -7.37
C PHE A 325 18.70 -23.26 -6.61
N ARG A 326 19.31 -22.08 -6.55
CA ARG A 326 20.43 -21.77 -5.65
C ARG A 326 19.92 -21.56 -4.22
N ALA A 327 20.79 -21.76 -3.24
CA ALA A 327 20.43 -21.69 -1.83
C ALA A 327 19.85 -20.32 -1.44
N TYR A 328 20.39 -19.22 -1.99
CA TYR A 328 19.88 -17.87 -1.71
C TYR A 328 18.48 -17.63 -2.32
N GLU A 329 18.11 -18.31 -3.40
CA GLU A 329 16.80 -18.13 -4.05
C GLU A 329 15.67 -18.79 -3.26
N CYS A 330 16.00 -19.74 -2.40
CA CYS A 330 15.04 -20.55 -1.68
C CYS A 330 14.47 -19.82 -0.46
N CYS A 331 13.16 -19.60 -0.48
CA CYS A 331 12.44 -19.03 0.67
C CYS A 331 12.04 -20.07 1.72
N ILE A 332 12.16 -21.36 1.42
CA ILE A 332 11.91 -22.45 2.36
C ILE A 332 13.21 -22.72 3.13
N ASN A 333 13.21 -22.47 4.44
CA ASN A 333 14.39 -22.66 5.30
C ASN A 333 15.68 -22.07 4.69
N PRO A 334 15.76 -20.74 4.48
CA PRO A 334 16.88 -20.09 3.77
C PRO A 334 18.25 -20.31 4.43
N GLY A 335 18.30 -20.88 5.64
CA GLY A 335 19.55 -21.37 6.23
C GLY A 335 20.53 -20.26 6.60
N GLY A 336 20.02 -19.07 6.93
CA GLY A 336 20.83 -17.89 7.24
C GLY A 336 21.18 -17.01 6.03
N LEU A 337 20.59 -17.27 4.86
CA LEU A 337 20.83 -16.52 3.63
C LEU A 337 19.87 -15.34 3.42
N GLU A 338 19.06 -14.98 4.42
CA GLU A 338 18.11 -13.86 4.32
C GLU A 338 18.80 -12.52 4.05
N SER A 339 20.00 -12.31 4.60
CA SER A 339 20.81 -11.13 4.29
C SER A 339 21.25 -11.11 2.83
N ASN A 340 21.65 -12.27 2.28
CA ASN A 340 22.05 -12.38 0.88
C ASN A 340 20.84 -12.15 -0.06
N GLN A 341 19.65 -12.64 0.32
CA GLN A 341 18.39 -12.35 -0.39
C GLN A 341 18.10 -10.85 -0.44
N GLY A 342 18.17 -10.17 0.71
CA GLY A 342 17.97 -8.72 0.78
C GLY A 342 18.98 -7.94 -0.05
N TYR A 343 20.26 -8.33 0.03
CA TYR A 343 21.33 -7.74 -0.76
C TYR A 343 21.03 -7.83 -2.27
N VAL A 344 20.68 -9.02 -2.77
CA VAL A 344 20.37 -9.22 -4.19
C VAL A 344 19.18 -8.37 -4.61
N ILE A 345 18.12 -8.33 -3.81
CA ILE A 345 16.96 -7.47 -4.09
C ILE A 345 17.37 -6.01 -4.20
N ARG A 346 18.13 -5.51 -3.21
CA ARG A 346 18.53 -4.10 -3.14
C ARG A 346 19.44 -3.73 -4.31
N ALA A 347 20.46 -4.55 -4.58
CA ALA A 347 21.37 -4.34 -5.69
C ALA A 347 20.67 -4.43 -7.05
N MET A 348 19.72 -5.36 -7.25
CA MET A 348 18.92 -5.43 -8.47
C MET A 348 18.11 -4.15 -8.72
N ARG A 349 17.61 -3.50 -7.67
CA ARG A 349 16.88 -2.23 -7.82
C ARG A 349 17.80 -1.08 -8.23
N TYR A 350 19.03 -1.02 -7.71
CA TYR A 350 20.03 -0.06 -8.18
C TYR A 350 20.49 -0.37 -9.61
N TYR A 351 20.63 -1.65 -9.97
CA TYR A 351 20.95 -2.07 -11.33
C TYR A 351 19.87 -1.63 -12.33
N GLN A 352 18.59 -1.81 -11.99
CA GLN A 352 17.47 -1.32 -12.78
C GLN A 352 17.45 0.21 -12.87
N GLY A 353 17.72 0.91 -11.77
CA GLY A 353 17.77 2.38 -11.73
C GLY A 353 19.00 3.00 -12.36
N ALA A 354 20.04 2.21 -12.62
CA ALA A 354 21.20 2.60 -13.41
C ALA A 354 20.90 2.63 -14.93
N GLN A 355 19.67 2.29 -15.35
CA GLN A 355 19.20 2.55 -16.72
C GLN A 355 18.79 4.02 -16.85
N ASP A 356 19.77 4.88 -17.09
CA ASP A 356 19.58 6.14 -17.79
C ASP A 356 20.95 6.78 -18.04
N ASN A 357 21.16 7.33 -19.24
CA ASN A 357 22.34 8.10 -19.67
C ASN A 357 22.56 9.41 -18.85
N GLN A 358 22.07 9.50 -17.62
CA GLN A 358 22.17 10.63 -16.69
C GLN A 358 23.47 10.59 -15.85
N TYR A 359 24.37 9.65 -16.15
CA TYR A 359 25.62 9.42 -15.41
C TYR A 359 26.87 9.36 -16.34
N GLN A 360 26.75 9.81 -17.59
CA GLN A 360 27.88 10.07 -18.51
C GLN A 360 28.50 11.44 -18.27
#